data_AF-A0A401NL74-F1
#
_entry.id   AF-A0A401NL74-F1
#
_cell.length_a   1.000
_cell.length_b   1.000
_cell.length_c   1.000
_cell.angle_alpha   90.00
_cell.angle_beta   90.00
_cell.angle_gamma   90.00
#
_symmetry.space_group_name_H-M   'P 1'
#
loop_
_entity.id
_entity.type
_entity.pdbx_description
1 polymer ?
#
loop_
_entity_poly.entity_id
_entity_poly.type
_entity_poly.pdbx_seq_one_letter_code
_entity_poly.pdbx_strand_id
1 'polypeptide(L)'
;MQGTEHESAVEVEEDTSGGLAEEPLVGEGVSNLSVDGAWKYRGEEPCMAWAVVDTESELIAEQIPGNHSAQIAGLIALTKALEWGKKK
;
A
#
# COMPACT_ATOMS: atom_id res chain seq x y z
N MET A 1 -20.12 -56.67 5.79
CA MET A 1 -19.73 -55.28 6.13
C MET A 1 -19.26 -55.33 7.57
N GLN A 2 -18.08 -54.92 7.98
CA GLN A 2 -17.12 -53.92 7.50
C GLN A 2 -15.78 -54.36 8.15
N GLY A 3 -14.73 -54.64 7.38
CA GLY A 3 -13.63 -53.70 7.23
C GLY A 3 -12.64 -53.81 8.39
N THR A 4 -11.61 -54.64 8.21
CA THR A 4 -10.25 -54.40 8.73
C THR A 4 -9.89 -52.92 8.48
N GLU A 5 -9.20 -52.20 9.34
CA GLU A 5 -7.79 -52.37 9.61
C GLU A 5 -7.33 -51.36 10.68
N HIS A 6 -6.29 -51.77 11.41
CA HIS A 6 -5.61 -51.04 12.46
C HIS A 6 -4.75 -49.96 11.79
N GLU A 7 -5.16 -48.69 11.82
CA GLU A 7 -4.37 -47.62 11.19
C GLU A 7 -3.27 -47.11 12.13
N SER A 8 -2.07 -47.22 11.59
CA SER A 8 -0.76 -46.98 12.17
C SER A 8 -0.54 -45.53 12.60
N ALA A 9 0.07 -45.35 13.78
CA ALA A 9 0.71 -44.10 14.14
C ALA A 9 1.93 -43.87 13.24
N VAL A 10 2.02 -42.69 12.64
CA VAL A 10 3.28 -42.06 12.23
C VAL A 10 3.21 -40.62 12.72
N GLU A 11 4.04 -40.31 13.70
CA GLU A 11 4.34 -38.96 14.14
C GLU A 11 5.01 -38.24 12.97
N VAL A 12 4.30 -37.29 12.34
CA VAL A 12 4.93 -36.35 11.40
C VAL A 12 5.59 -35.30 12.27
N GLU A 13 6.92 -35.35 12.32
CA GLU A 13 7.74 -34.30 12.91
C GLU A 13 7.32 -32.96 12.31
N GLU A 14 6.95 -31.99 13.17
CA GLU A 14 6.75 -30.60 12.75
C GLU A 14 8.06 -30.12 12.15
N ASP A 15 8.13 -30.15 10.82
CA ASP A 15 9.20 -29.49 10.09
C ASP A 15 8.99 -27.98 10.28
N THR A 16 9.59 -27.44 11.33
CA THR A 16 9.84 -26.01 11.52
C THR A 16 10.90 -25.53 10.53
N SER A 17 10.78 -25.90 9.26
CA SER A 17 11.61 -25.37 8.18
C SER A 17 10.86 -24.22 7.51
N GLY A 18 11.53 -23.07 7.48
CA GLY A 18 11.10 -21.94 6.66
C GLY A 18 10.48 -20.79 7.44
N GLY A 19 11.07 -20.42 8.57
CA GLY A 19 11.05 -19.01 8.98
C GLY A 19 11.82 -18.16 7.96
N LEU A 20 11.29 -18.01 6.75
CA LEU A 20 11.64 -16.87 5.92
C LEU A 20 10.99 -15.67 6.59
N ALA A 21 11.70 -15.07 7.54
CA ALA A 21 11.53 -13.65 7.74
C ALA A 21 11.78 -13.04 6.36
N GLU A 22 10.72 -12.63 5.67
CA GLU A 22 10.84 -11.82 4.47
C GLU A 22 11.67 -10.63 4.89
N GLU A 23 12.96 -10.63 4.56
CA GLU A 23 13.80 -9.48 4.74
C GLU A 23 13.04 -8.34 4.05
N PRO A 24 12.73 -7.22 4.76
CA PRO A 24 12.04 -6.13 4.11
C PRO A 24 12.88 -5.80 2.89
N LEU A 25 12.24 -5.71 1.72
CA LEU A 25 12.87 -5.37 0.45
C LEU A 25 13.39 -3.92 0.52
N VAL A 26 14.37 -3.67 1.38
CA VAL A 26 15.17 -2.45 1.43
C VAL A 26 16.26 -2.67 0.39
N GLY A 27 15.83 -2.81 -0.86
CA GLY A 27 16.72 -2.72 -2.00
C GLY A 27 17.23 -1.28 -2.09
N GLU A 28 18.52 -1.12 -2.32
CA GLU A 28 19.11 0.15 -2.71
C GLU A 28 18.31 0.69 -3.91
N GLY A 29 17.61 1.83 -3.74
CA GLY A 29 16.69 2.40 -4.73
C GLY A 29 15.20 2.37 -4.38
N VAL A 30 14.78 1.88 -3.20
CA VAL A 30 13.40 2.03 -2.73
C VAL A 30 13.18 3.43 -2.13
N SER A 31 12.33 4.22 -2.78
CA SER A 31 11.89 5.52 -2.25
C SER A 31 10.61 5.36 -1.43
N ASN A 32 10.65 5.73 -0.15
CA ASN A 32 9.45 5.79 0.68
C ASN A 32 8.73 7.12 0.42
N LEU A 33 7.50 7.04 -0.08
CA LEU A 33 6.64 8.19 -0.35
C LEU A 33 5.40 8.13 0.54
N SER A 34 5.08 9.25 1.17
CA SER A 34 3.81 9.46 1.86
C SER A 34 2.85 10.17 0.90
N VAL A 35 1.64 9.66 0.76
CA VAL A 35 0.61 10.24 -0.12
C VAL A 35 -0.64 10.56 0.67
N ASP A 36 -1.31 11.65 0.33
CA ASP A 36 -2.62 11.98 0.89
C ASP A 36 -3.52 12.68 -0.13
N GLY A 37 -4.82 12.46 0.01
CA GLY A 37 -5.85 13.06 -0.81
C GLY A 37 -6.96 13.63 0.06
N ALA A 38 -7.24 14.92 -0.12
CA ALA A 38 -8.22 15.64 0.66
C ALA A 38 -9.42 16.05 -0.19
N TRP A 39 -10.61 16.01 0.42
CA TRP A 39 -11.83 16.62 -0.09
C TRP A 39 -12.48 17.45 1.02
N LYS A 40 -12.89 18.68 0.70
CA LYS A 40 -13.64 19.55 1.62
C LYS A 40 -14.47 20.58 0.87
N TYR A 41 -15.47 21.15 1.53
CA TYR A 41 -16.09 22.38 1.06
C TYR A 41 -15.21 23.59 1.40
N ARG A 42 -15.06 24.51 0.44
CA ARG A 42 -14.52 25.86 0.64
C ARG A 42 -15.65 26.84 0.37
N GLY A 43 -16.40 27.21 1.41
CA GLY A 43 -17.69 27.88 1.24
C GLY A 43 -18.71 26.89 0.66
N GLU A 44 -19.36 27.25 -0.44
CA GLU A 44 -20.34 26.39 -1.12
C GLU A 44 -19.70 25.50 -2.20
N GLU A 45 -18.41 25.71 -2.50
CA GLU A 45 -17.72 24.98 -3.56
C GLU A 45 -16.98 23.75 -3.02
N PRO A 46 -17.22 22.55 -3.56
CA PRO A 46 -16.42 21.39 -3.25
C PRO A 46 -15.01 21.55 -3.82
N CYS A 47 -14.01 21.20 -3.02
CA CYS A 47 -12.60 21.30 -3.35
C CYS A 47 -11.92 19.95 -3.09
N MET A 48 -11.10 19.51 -4.05
CA MET A 48 -10.22 18.35 -3.92
C MET A 48 -8.76 18.77 -4.04
N ALA A 49 -7.88 18.10 -3.31
CA ALA A 49 -6.44 18.28 -3.44
C ALA A 49 -5.71 16.97 -3.17
N TRP A 50 -4.48 16.86 -3.66
CA TRP A 50 -3.58 15.75 -3.35
C TRP A 50 -2.20 16.27 -2.99
N ALA A 51 -1.45 15.46 -2.24
CA ALA A 51 -0.06 15.73 -1.89
C ALA A 51 0.75 14.42 -1.90
N VAL A 52 2.02 14.55 -2.26
CA VAL A 52 3.04 13.51 -2.09
C VAL A 52 4.26 14.14 -1.44
N VAL A 53 4.78 13.48 -0.40
CA VAL A 53 5.95 13.90 0.36
C VAL A 53 6.94 12.75 0.40
N ASP A 54 8.20 13.02 0.11
CA ASP A 54 9.27 12.04 0.28
C ASP A 54 9.92 12.11 1.67
N THR A 55 10.89 11.24 1.93
CA THR A 55 11.63 11.20 3.19
C THR A 55 12.51 12.43 3.43
N GLU A 56 12.86 13.16 2.38
CA GLU A 56 13.66 14.39 2.43
C GLU A 56 12.78 15.65 2.59
N SER A 57 11.47 15.46 2.78
CA SER A 57 10.46 16.53 2.87
C SER A 57 10.26 17.33 1.58
N GLU A 58 10.63 16.78 0.43
CA GLU A 58 10.23 17.31 -0.87
C GLU A 58 8.72 17.07 -1.08
N LEU A 59 7.99 18.15 -1.33
CA LEU A 59 6.52 18.16 -1.46
C LEU A 59 6.12 18.50 -2.89
N ILE A 60 5.27 17.66 -3.47
CA ILE A 60 4.45 18.01 -4.63
C ILE A 60 2.98 17.95 -4.24
N ALA A 61 2.22 19.00 -4.58
CA ALA A 61 0.81 19.09 -4.25
C ALA A 61 0.04 19.93 -5.26
N GLU A 62 -1.22 19.60 -5.47
CA GLU A 62 -2.07 20.30 -6.42
C GLU A 62 -3.53 20.25 -5.97
N GLN A 63 -4.26 21.36 -6.22
CA GLN A 63 -5.71 21.37 -6.16
C GLN A 63 -6.26 20.90 -7.50
N ILE A 64 -7.19 19.94 -7.48
CA ILE A 64 -7.77 19.38 -8.69
C ILE A 64 -9.26 19.74 -8.77
N PRO A 65 -9.79 20.01 -9.97
CA PRO A 65 -11.22 20.20 -10.16
C PRO A 65 -11.96 18.88 -9.94
N GLY A 66 -13.13 18.95 -9.32
CA GLY A 66 -13.98 17.78 -9.12
C GLY A 66 -14.74 17.81 -7.80
N ASN A 67 -15.84 17.08 -7.77
CA ASN A 67 -16.63 16.83 -6.56
C ASN A 67 -16.70 15.32 -6.25
N HIS A 68 -15.59 14.63 -6.50
CA HIS A 68 -15.47 13.21 -6.15
C HIS A 68 -15.15 13.05 -4.66
N SER A 69 -15.21 11.81 -4.17
CA SER A 69 -14.87 11.54 -2.77
C SER A 69 -13.38 11.73 -2.47
N ALA A 70 -13.06 11.88 -1.18
CA ALA A 70 -11.67 11.88 -0.71
C ALA A 70 -10.88 10.63 -1.14
N GLN A 71 -11.56 9.48 -1.33
CA GLN A 71 -10.93 8.26 -1.81
C GLN A 71 -10.39 8.42 -3.23
N ILE A 72 -11.11 9.14 -4.10
CA ILE A 72 -10.62 9.46 -5.45
C ILE A 72 -9.42 10.41 -5.38
N ALA A 73 -9.44 11.40 -4.49
CA ALA A 73 -8.27 12.25 -4.26
C ALA A 73 -7.05 11.43 -3.82
N GLY A 74 -7.24 10.43 -2.94
CA GLY A 74 -6.17 9.54 -2.49
C GLY A 74 -5.62 8.64 -3.61
N LEU A 75 -6.49 8.12 -4.48
CA LEU A 75 -6.04 7.36 -5.66
C LEU A 75 -5.25 8.23 -6.64
N ILE A 76 -5.64 9.49 -6.81
CA ILE A 76 -4.88 10.45 -7.62
C ILE A 76 -3.52 10.73 -6.99
N ALA A 77 -3.45 10.94 -5.67
CA ALA A 77 -2.21 11.13 -4.94
C ALA A 77 -1.24 9.95 -5.16
N LEU A 78 -1.74 8.72 -5.02
CA LEU A 78 -0.96 7.51 -5.26
C LEU A 78 -0.48 7.42 -6.72
N THR A 79 -1.34 7.73 -7.69
CA THR A 79 -0.97 7.73 -9.12
C THR A 79 0.14 8.74 -9.39
N LYS A 80 0.04 9.94 -8.81
CA LYS A 80 1.06 10.99 -8.93
C LYS A 80 2.38 10.61 -8.28
N ALA A 81 2.34 9.95 -7.13
CA ALA A 81 3.54 9.43 -6.48
C ALA A 81 4.29 8.42 -7.36
N LEU A 82 3.56 7.52 -8.03
CA LEU A 82 4.15 6.55 -8.96
C LEU A 82 4.74 7.22 -10.22
N GLU A 83 4.09 8.27 -10.74
CA GLU A 83 4.64 9.06 -11.86
C GLU A 83 5.92 9.81 -11.47
N TRP A 84 5.94 10.34 -10.25
CA TRP A 84 7.07 11.11 -9.73
C TRP A 84 8.26 10.22 -9.37
N GLY A 85 8.03 9.10 -8.69
CA GLY A 85 9.07 8.13 -8.33
C GLY A 85 9.77 7.51 -9.54
N LYS A 86 9.12 7.43 -10.71
CA LYS A 86 9.75 6.99 -11.96
C LYS A 86 10.77 8.00 -12.54
N LYS A 87 10.74 9.25 -12.08
CA LYS A 87 11.60 10.35 -12.58
C LYS A 87 12.76 10.67 -11.64
N LYS A 88 12.76 10.12 -10.43
CA LYS A 88 13.91 10.15 -9.51
C LYS A 88 14.91 9.08 -9.93
#